data_AF-A0AAX2UH89-F1
#
_entry.id   AF-A0AAX2UH89-F1
#
_cell.length_a   1.000
_cell.length_b   1.000
_cell.length_c   1.000
_cell.angle_alpha   90.00
_cell.angle_beta   90.00
_cell.angle_gamma   90.00
#
_symmetry.space_group_name_H-M   'P 1'
#
loop_
_entity.id
_entity.type
_entity.pdbx_description
1 polymer ?
#
loop_
_entity_poly.entity_id
_entity_poly.type
_entity_poly.pdbx_seq_one_letter_code
_entity_poly.pdbx_strand_id
1 'polypeptide(L)'
;MKIKDFNFRLVMSEAFLENEVKCQNEECPCANFKIFYDKEAVLTFSDLAFNDLEAQIDLFTDFKDKNDNKIYENDFIEFKTSLRNYKTYQGQVIFKEGCFYALSDDNVYRLNGLFDMKVLGNMHEDKELLEQTKQNAPKKYAIKALRIRDEIY
;
A
#
# COMPACT_ATOMS: atom_id res chain seq x y z
N MET A 1 4.57 12.50 -18.48
CA MET A 1 4.95 11.15 -18.05
C MET A 1 4.55 10.15 -19.11
N LYS A 2 5.36 9.13 -19.36
CA LYS A 2 4.99 7.96 -20.15
C LYS A 2 4.41 6.90 -19.22
N ILE A 3 3.58 6.00 -19.74
CA ILE A 3 2.99 4.90 -18.96
C ILE A 3 4.07 4.10 -18.22
N LYS A 4 5.20 3.83 -18.88
CA LYS A 4 6.35 3.14 -18.29
C LYS A 4 7.04 3.88 -17.13
N ASP A 5 6.76 5.16 -16.96
CA ASP A 5 7.34 5.99 -15.90
C ASP A 5 6.45 5.98 -14.64
N PHE A 6 5.20 5.50 -14.75
CA PHE A 6 4.31 5.34 -13.59
C PHE A 6 4.68 4.09 -12.79
N ASN A 7 4.64 4.23 -11.47
CA ASN A 7 4.92 3.15 -10.53
C ASN A 7 3.79 3.12 -9.50
N PHE A 8 3.13 1.97 -9.41
CA PHE A 8 2.00 1.76 -8.53
C PHE A 8 1.94 0.29 -8.14
N ARG A 9 1.28 0.00 -7.02
CA ARG A 9 0.91 -1.34 -6.59
C ARG A 9 -0.54 -1.58 -7.00
N LEU A 10 -0.80 -2.72 -7.63
CA LEU A 10 -2.16 -3.16 -7.93
C LEU A 10 -2.66 -4.03 -6.77
N VAL A 11 -3.88 -3.77 -6.33
CA VAL A 11 -4.58 -4.51 -5.28
C VAL A 11 -5.82 -5.11 -5.91
N MET A 12 -6.06 -6.40 -5.67
CA MET A 12 -7.20 -7.15 -6.21
C MET A 12 -7.91 -7.88 -5.09
N SER A 13 -9.19 -8.22 -5.28
CA SER A 13 -9.95 -9.01 -4.31
C SER A 13 -9.45 -10.45 -4.24
N GLU A 14 -9.54 -11.04 -3.04
CA GLU A 14 -9.23 -12.47 -2.84
C GLU A 14 -10.06 -13.36 -3.78
N ALA A 15 -11.35 -13.03 -3.95
CA ALA A 15 -12.26 -13.76 -4.84
C ALA A 15 -11.78 -13.74 -6.30
N PHE A 16 -11.26 -12.62 -6.79
CA PHE A 16 -10.71 -12.52 -8.15
C PHE A 16 -9.43 -13.36 -8.30
N LEU A 17 -8.53 -13.29 -7.30
CA LEU A 17 -7.30 -14.08 -7.27
C LEU A 17 -7.57 -15.59 -7.24
N GLU A 18 -8.58 -16.04 -6.50
CA GLU A 18 -8.91 -17.45 -6.36
C GLU A 18 -9.54 -18.05 -7.63
N ASN A 19 -10.29 -17.25 -8.39
CA ASN A 19 -11.09 -17.72 -9.52
C ASN A 19 -10.42 -17.58 -10.89
N GLU A 20 -9.55 -16.59 -11.11
CA GLU A 20 -8.99 -16.33 -12.45
C GLU A 20 -7.46 -16.39 -12.55
N VAL A 21 -6.72 -16.48 -11.43
CA VAL A 21 -5.23 -16.41 -11.44
C VAL A 21 -4.57 -17.61 -10.76
N LYS A 22 -4.76 -18.82 -11.31
CA LYS A 22 -3.95 -19.99 -10.92
C LYS A 22 -2.96 -20.36 -12.03
N CYS A 23 -1.78 -19.74 -11.97
CA CYS A 23 -0.58 -20.20 -12.63
C CYS A 23 -0.23 -21.60 -12.05
N GLN A 24 -0.61 -22.68 -12.74
CA GLN A 24 -0.49 -24.08 -12.24
C GLN A 24 0.95 -24.64 -12.27
N ASN A 25 1.96 -23.79 -12.46
CA ASN A 25 3.35 -24.19 -12.57
C ASN A 25 4.15 -23.69 -11.36
N GLU A 26 4.56 -24.61 -10.49
CA GLU A 26 5.22 -24.35 -9.21
C GLU A 26 6.62 -23.70 -9.36
N GLU A 27 7.26 -23.83 -10.52
CA GLU A 27 8.56 -23.19 -10.81
C GLU A 27 8.42 -21.81 -11.47
N CYS A 28 7.18 -21.36 -11.71
CA CYS A 28 6.94 -20.20 -12.55
C CYS A 28 7.04 -18.87 -11.79
N PRO A 29 7.80 -17.89 -12.32
CA PRO A 29 7.84 -16.53 -11.76
C PRO A 29 6.48 -15.81 -11.68
N CYS A 30 5.42 -16.30 -12.36
CA CYS A 30 4.05 -15.77 -12.18
C CYS A 30 3.42 -16.06 -10.83
N ALA A 31 3.96 -16.99 -10.03
CA ALA A 31 3.54 -17.19 -8.65
C ALA A 31 3.73 -15.91 -7.79
N ASN A 32 4.61 -14.98 -8.22
CA ASN A 32 4.87 -13.69 -7.58
C ASN A 32 4.47 -12.48 -8.46
N PHE A 33 3.43 -12.62 -9.28
CA PHE A 33 2.86 -11.60 -10.17
C PHE A 33 3.71 -11.17 -11.38
N LYS A 34 3.30 -11.65 -12.56
CA LYS A 34 3.54 -10.95 -13.84
C LYS A 34 2.29 -10.99 -14.71
N ILE A 35 1.90 -9.81 -15.19
CA ILE A 35 0.75 -9.52 -16.07
C ILE A 35 0.88 -10.18 -17.47
N PHE A 36 2.04 -10.79 -17.77
CA PHE A 36 2.35 -11.33 -19.08
C PHE A 36 2.87 -12.77 -19.00
N TYR A 37 2.45 -13.58 -19.97
CA TYR A 37 3.05 -14.86 -20.32
C TYR A 37 3.65 -14.73 -21.73
N ASP A 38 4.96 -14.86 -21.85
CA ASP A 38 5.74 -14.56 -23.07
C ASP A 38 5.45 -13.17 -23.67
N LYS A 39 4.56 -13.07 -24.66
CA LYS A 39 4.16 -11.81 -25.33
C LYS A 39 2.68 -11.45 -25.15
N GLU A 40 1.93 -12.28 -24.43
CA GLU A 40 0.49 -12.12 -24.26
C GLU A 40 0.18 -11.71 -22.82
N ALA A 41 -0.75 -10.77 -22.67
CA ALA A 41 -1.22 -10.37 -21.35
C ALA A 41 -2.14 -11.48 -20.81
N VAL A 42 -1.84 -11.98 -19.60
CA VAL A 42 -2.68 -12.96 -18.89
C VAL A 42 -3.83 -12.25 -18.17
N LEU A 43 -3.62 -10.98 -17.83
CA LEU A 43 -4.60 -10.09 -17.20
C LEU A 43 -4.50 -8.73 -17.88
N THR A 44 -5.63 -8.14 -18.23
CA THR A 44 -5.68 -6.77 -18.76
C THR A 44 -6.28 -5.81 -17.74
N PHE A 45 -6.00 -4.51 -17.88
CA PHE A 45 -6.68 -3.50 -17.07
C PHE A 45 -8.20 -3.51 -17.24
N SER A 46 -8.71 -3.97 -18.38
CA SER A 46 -10.14 -4.13 -18.61
C SER A 46 -10.70 -5.24 -17.72
N ASP A 47 -10.01 -6.38 -17.59
CA ASP A 47 -10.46 -7.47 -16.72
C ASP A 47 -10.56 -7.00 -15.27
N LEU A 48 -9.57 -6.22 -14.80
CA LEU A 48 -9.61 -5.59 -13.48
C LEU A 48 -10.77 -4.60 -13.35
N ALA A 49 -10.96 -3.72 -14.33
CA ALA A 49 -11.97 -2.67 -14.27
C ALA A 49 -13.41 -3.18 -14.35
N PHE A 50 -13.65 -4.35 -14.97
CA PHE A 50 -14.99 -4.88 -15.21
C PHE A 50 -15.34 -6.11 -14.37
N ASN A 51 -14.34 -6.89 -13.93
CA ASN A 51 -14.58 -8.16 -13.23
C ASN A 51 -14.16 -8.13 -11.75
N ASP A 52 -13.28 -7.20 -11.34
CA ASP A 52 -12.91 -7.00 -9.94
C ASP A 52 -13.29 -5.60 -9.46
N LEU A 53 -14.55 -5.45 -9.01
CA LEU A 53 -15.07 -4.17 -8.53
C LEU A 53 -14.36 -3.64 -7.28
N GLU A 54 -13.56 -4.47 -6.61
CA GLU A 54 -12.77 -4.07 -5.44
C GLU A 54 -11.31 -3.74 -5.77
N ALA A 55 -10.90 -3.94 -7.03
CA ALA A 55 -9.55 -3.65 -7.48
C ALA A 55 -9.18 -2.18 -7.24
N GLN A 56 -8.00 -1.97 -6.67
CA GLN A 56 -7.49 -0.67 -6.27
C GLN A 56 -6.05 -0.48 -6.75
N ILE A 57 -5.64 0.77 -6.85
CA ILE A 57 -4.27 1.16 -7.19
C ILE A 57 -3.72 1.99 -6.05
N ASP A 58 -2.57 1.58 -5.51
CA ASP A 58 -1.80 2.37 -4.56
C ASP A 58 -0.65 3.06 -5.29
N LEU A 59 -0.58 4.38 -5.18
CA LEU A 59 0.45 5.17 -5.85
C LEU A 59 1.80 5.07 -5.12
N PHE A 60 2.89 4.95 -5.89
CA PHE A 60 4.23 5.13 -5.33
C PHE A 60 4.42 6.60 -4.91
N THR A 61 4.96 6.80 -3.71
CA THR A 61 5.12 8.14 -3.14
C THR A 61 6.35 8.91 -3.62
N ASP A 62 7.19 8.28 -4.46
CA ASP A 62 8.56 8.68 -4.79
C ASP A 62 9.56 8.62 -3.62
N PHE A 63 9.13 8.18 -2.44
CA PHE A 63 10.00 7.97 -1.28
C PHE A 63 10.30 6.50 -1.04
N LYS A 64 11.50 6.24 -0.53
CA LYS A 64 11.90 4.93 -0.01
C LYS A 64 12.14 5.01 1.48
N ASP A 65 11.93 3.89 2.15
CA ASP A 65 12.24 3.72 3.55
C ASP A 65 13.75 3.51 3.77
N LYS A 66 14.19 3.40 5.03
CA LYS A 66 15.60 3.23 5.39
C LYS A 66 16.25 1.93 4.89
N ASN A 67 15.45 0.97 4.45
CA ASN A 67 15.89 -0.30 3.89
C ASN A 67 15.81 -0.32 2.35
N ASP A 68 15.63 0.85 1.72
CA ASP A 68 15.45 1.02 0.26
C ASP A 68 14.14 0.41 -0.29
N ASN A 69 13.17 0.09 0.59
CA ASN A 69 11.84 -0.33 0.15
C ASN A 69 11.04 0.89 -0.30
N LYS A 70 10.34 0.78 -1.43
CA LYS A 70 9.43 1.82 -1.91
C LYS A 70 8.25 1.98 -0.95
N ILE A 71 7.86 3.22 -0.70
CA ILE A 71 6.68 3.55 0.10
C ILE A 71 5.53 3.87 -0.86
N TYR A 72 4.40 3.18 -0.69
CA TYR A 72 3.18 3.36 -1.45
C TYR A 72 2.08 3.99 -0.60
N GLU A 73 1.04 4.48 -1.25
CA GLU A 73 -0.23 4.75 -0.59
C GLU A 73 -0.72 3.51 0.18
N ASN A 74 -1.39 3.75 1.31
CA ASN A 74 -1.90 2.73 2.22
C ASN A 74 -0.85 1.86 2.94
N ASP A 75 0.44 2.16 2.80
CA ASP A 75 1.46 1.58 3.66
C ASP A 75 1.35 2.12 5.10
N PHE A 76 1.57 1.24 6.08
CA PHE A 76 1.81 1.63 7.45
C PHE A 76 3.30 1.84 7.64
N ILE A 77 3.67 3.03 8.10
CA ILE A 77 5.07 3.39 8.31
C ILE A 77 5.32 3.80 9.75
N GLU A 78 6.53 3.52 10.20
CA GLU A 78 7.15 4.12 11.38
C GLU A 78 8.05 5.28 10.93
N PHE A 79 8.02 6.42 11.64
CA PHE A 79 8.77 7.62 11.24
C PHE A 79 9.09 8.56 12.41
N LYS A 80 9.98 9.52 12.16
CA LYS A 80 10.27 10.66 13.03
C LYS A 80 9.93 11.97 12.34
N THR A 81 9.58 12.98 13.12
CA THR A 81 9.26 14.34 12.63
C THR A 81 10.47 15.29 12.65
N SER A 82 11.60 14.85 13.20
CA SER A 82 12.86 15.61 13.23
C SER A 82 14.02 14.66 13.51
N LEU A 83 15.19 14.95 12.93
CA LEU A 83 16.45 14.24 13.18
C LEU A 83 16.88 14.25 14.65
N ARG A 84 16.47 15.27 15.41
CA ARG A 84 16.84 15.45 16.83
C ARG A 84 15.79 14.88 17.80
N ASN A 85 14.65 14.43 17.28
CA ASN A 85 13.57 13.91 18.09
C ASN A 85 13.72 12.39 18.27
N TYR A 86 13.72 11.93 19.52
CA TYR A 86 13.75 10.50 19.83
C TYR A 86 12.36 9.86 19.80
N LYS A 87 11.29 10.67 19.69
CA LYS A 87 9.93 10.16 19.59
C LYS A 87 9.66 9.66 18.18
N THR A 88 9.32 8.39 18.12
CA THR A 88 8.85 7.71 16.93
C THR A 88 7.32 7.74 16.87
N TYR A 89 6.79 7.88 15.66
CA TYR A 89 5.37 7.86 15.35
C TYR A 89 5.11 6.75 14.35
N GLN A 90 3.86 6.31 14.29
CA GLN A 90 3.40 5.38 13.27
C GLN A 90 2.11 5.91 12.66
N GLY A 91 1.92 5.65 11.37
CA GLY A 91 0.75 6.13 10.65
C GLY A 91 0.59 5.45 9.30
N GLN A 92 -0.60 5.64 8.72
CA GLN A 92 -0.91 5.19 7.38
C GLN A 92 -0.55 6.29 6.37
N VAL A 93 0.07 5.89 5.27
CA VAL A 93 0.32 6.78 4.12
C VAL A 93 -0.97 6.98 3.36
N ILE A 94 -1.34 8.24 3.13
CA ILE A 94 -2.54 8.63 2.37
C ILE A 94 -2.19 9.68 1.32
N PHE A 95 -2.92 9.69 0.19
CA PHE A 95 -2.85 10.77 -0.78
C PHE A 95 -4.06 11.70 -0.64
N LYS A 96 -3.84 12.98 -0.35
CA LYS A 96 -4.92 13.97 -0.23
C LYS A 96 -4.43 15.34 -0.69
N GLU A 97 -5.29 16.13 -1.32
CA GLU A 97 -4.96 17.51 -1.72
C GLU A 97 -3.65 17.63 -2.53
N GLY A 98 -3.36 16.62 -3.37
CA GLY A 98 -2.17 16.60 -4.23
C GLY A 98 -0.86 16.27 -3.51
N CYS A 99 -0.88 15.76 -2.28
CA CYS A 99 0.32 15.44 -1.52
C CYS A 99 0.16 14.13 -0.71
N PHE A 100 1.28 13.45 -0.46
CA PHE A 100 1.33 12.31 0.44
C PHE A 100 1.53 12.75 1.89
N TYR A 101 0.75 12.13 2.78
CA TYR A 101 0.81 12.36 4.22
C TYR A 101 0.91 11.05 4.98
N ALA A 102 1.50 11.11 6.17
CA ALA A 102 1.34 10.08 7.20
C ALA A 102 0.25 10.52 8.17
N LEU A 103 -0.88 9.80 8.17
CA LEU A 103 -1.96 9.97 9.14
C LEU A 103 -1.64 9.18 10.41
N SER A 104 -1.34 9.89 11.49
CA SER A 104 -0.94 9.32 12.78
C SER A 104 -1.82 9.85 13.90
N ASP A 105 -2.71 9.00 14.40
CA ASP A 105 -3.71 9.27 15.45
C ASP A 105 -4.62 10.45 15.09
N ASP A 106 -4.27 11.63 15.61
CA ASP A 106 -4.99 12.89 15.47
C ASP A 106 -4.17 13.94 14.72
N ASN A 107 -3.00 13.56 14.18
CA ASN A 107 -2.10 14.42 13.43
C ASN A 107 -1.89 13.93 12.00
N VAL A 108 -1.60 14.87 11.12
CA VAL A 108 -1.28 14.62 9.71
C VAL A 108 0.08 15.25 9.43
N TYR A 109 1.02 14.45 8.96
CA TYR A 109 2.38 14.91 8.67
C TYR A 109 2.65 14.77 7.18
N ARG A 110 3.21 15.80 6.54
CA ARG A 110 3.65 15.69 5.14
C ARG A 110 4.77 14.68 5.04
N LEU A 111 4.65 13.74 4.10
CA LEU A 111 5.60 12.63 3.97
C LEU A 111 7.03 13.12 3.68
N ASN A 112 7.17 14.18 2.88
CA ASN A 112 8.47 14.76 2.51
C ASN A 112 9.22 15.46 3.66
N GLY A 113 8.59 15.62 4.84
CA GLY A 113 9.22 16.17 6.04
C GLY A 113 9.59 15.11 7.09
N LEU A 114 9.43 13.83 6.76
CA LEU A 114 9.65 12.72 7.69
C LEU A 114 11.07 12.17 7.59
N PHE A 115 11.54 11.59 8.68
CA PHE A 115 12.87 10.99 8.81
C PHE A 115 12.78 9.56 9.32
N ASP A 116 13.83 8.78 9.07
CA ASP A 116 13.99 7.38 9.50
C ASP A 116 12.77 6.50 9.18
N MET A 117 12.11 6.75 8.05
CA MET A 117 10.92 6.01 7.65
C MET A 117 11.22 4.51 7.54
N LYS A 118 10.32 3.67 8.03
CA LYS A 118 10.37 2.21 7.90
C LYS A 118 8.97 1.71 7.57
N VAL A 119 8.83 0.96 6.48
CA VAL A 119 7.57 0.28 6.17
C VAL A 119 7.37 -0.87 7.17
N LEU A 120 6.18 -0.93 7.75
CA LEU A 120 5.78 -1.96 8.71
C LEU A 120 4.84 -3.00 8.09
N GLY A 121 4.19 -2.64 7.00
CA GLY A 121 3.21 -3.44 6.27
C GLY A 121 2.28 -2.53 5.48
N ASN A 122 1.22 -3.07 4.91
CA ASN A 122 0.22 -2.29 4.18
C ASN A 122 -1.21 -2.73 4.50
N MET A 123 -2.22 -1.91 4.19
CA MET A 123 -3.60 -2.18 4.58
C MET A 123 -4.24 -3.42 3.94
N HIS A 124 -3.62 -3.95 2.89
CA HIS A 124 -4.11 -5.09 2.13
C HIS A 124 -3.44 -6.41 2.57
N GLU A 125 -2.43 -6.34 3.44
CA GLU A 125 -1.84 -7.53 4.06
C GLU A 125 -2.80 -8.15 5.08
N ASP A 126 -2.70 -9.48 5.22
CA ASP A 126 -3.56 -10.32 6.06
C ASP A 126 -3.84 -9.69 7.42
N LYS A 127 -5.09 -9.78 7.89
CA LYS A 127 -5.56 -9.13 9.13
C LYS A 127 -4.72 -9.55 10.33
N GLU A 128 -4.25 -10.79 10.37
CA GLU A 128 -3.36 -11.28 11.44
C GLU A 128 -1.97 -10.64 11.40
N LEU A 129 -1.37 -10.50 10.21
CA LEU A 129 -0.11 -9.77 10.02
C LEU A 129 -0.30 -8.30 10.42
N LEU A 130 -1.39 -7.67 9.99
CA LEU A 130 -1.73 -6.30 10.37
C LEU A 130 -1.91 -6.14 11.88
N GLU A 131 -2.50 -7.12 12.57
CA GLU A 131 -2.64 -7.13 14.03
C GLU A 131 -1.32 -7.35 14.76
N GLN A 132 -0.43 -8.21 14.25
CA GLN A 132 0.92 -8.37 14.80
C GLN A 132 1.75 -7.08 14.62
N THR A 133 1.60 -6.41 13.48
CA THR A 133 2.21 -5.10 13.22
C THR A 133 1.62 -4.01 14.12
N LYS A 134 0.30 -4.06 14.41
CA LYS A 134 -0.40 -3.22 15.40
C LYS A 134 -0.11 -3.57 16.87
N GLN A 135 0.33 -4.78 17.21
CA GLN A 135 0.80 -5.03 18.58
C GLN A 135 2.08 -4.24 18.88
N ASN A 136 2.83 -3.88 17.82
CA ASN A 136 3.96 -2.96 17.86
C ASN A 136 3.58 -1.52 17.45
N ALA A 137 2.30 -1.25 17.12
CA ALA A 137 1.80 0.06 16.71
C ALA A 137 0.40 0.42 17.27
N PRO A 138 0.22 1.54 18.02
CA PRO A 138 -0.99 1.80 18.82
C PRO A 138 -2.34 1.40 18.19
N LYS A 139 -3.18 0.69 18.95
CA LYS A 139 -4.44 0.02 18.51
C LYS A 139 -5.54 0.90 17.86
N LYS A 140 -5.35 2.22 17.69
CA LYS A 140 -6.39 3.18 17.25
C LYS A 140 -6.51 3.34 15.73
N TYR A 141 -5.56 2.85 14.93
CA TYR A 141 -5.41 3.22 13.51
C TYR A 141 -6.39 2.56 12.53
N ALA A 142 -6.88 1.35 12.81
CA ALA A 142 -7.75 0.62 11.88
C ALA A 142 -9.18 1.21 11.79
N ILE A 143 -9.71 1.67 12.92
CA ILE A 143 -11.12 2.10 13.04
C ILE A 143 -11.31 3.52 12.48
N LYS A 144 -10.27 4.37 12.55
CA LYS A 144 -10.36 5.76 12.10
C LYS A 144 -10.20 5.90 10.58
N ALA A 145 -9.35 5.07 9.95
CA ALA A 145 -9.21 5.04 8.49
C ALA A 145 -10.50 4.56 7.79
N LEU A 146 -11.21 3.60 8.39
CA LEU A 146 -12.54 3.17 7.93
C LEU A 146 -13.57 4.31 8.05
N ARG A 147 -13.61 5.02 9.18
CA ARG A 147 -14.53 6.17 9.37
C ARG A 147 -14.30 7.35 8.43
N ILE A 148 -13.04 7.65 8.08
CA ILE A 148 -12.75 8.76 7.15
C ILE A 148 -13.12 8.38 5.70
N ARG A 149 -13.11 7.09 5.34
CA ARG A 149 -13.64 6.64 4.03
C ARG A 149 -15.16 6.81 3.94
N ASP A 150 -15.90 6.56 5.01
CA ASP A 150 -17.38 6.65 5.02
C ASP A 150 -17.93 8.08 5.04
N GLU A 151 -17.11 9.09 5.36
CA GLU A 151 -17.53 10.51 5.41
C GLU A 151 -17.18 11.30 4.13
N ILE A 152 -16.56 10.67 3.13
CA ILE A 152 -16.00 11.36 1.94
C ILE A 152 -16.59 10.84 0.61
N TYR A 153 -17.57 9.94 0.65
CA TYR A 153 -18.39 9.57 -0.53
C TYR A 153 -19.83 10.05 -0.41
#